data_AF-A0A969GKH5-F1
#
_entry.id   AF-A0A969GKH5-F1
#
_cell.length_a   1.000
_cell.length_b   1.000
_cell.length_c   1.000
_cell.angle_alpha   90.00
_cell.angle_beta   90.00
_cell.angle_gamma   90.00
#
_symmetry.space_group_name_H-M   'P 1'
#
loop_
_entity.id
_entity.type
_entity.pdbx_description
1 polymer ?
#
loop_
_entity_poly.entity_id
_entity_poly.type
_entity_poly.pdbx_seq_one_letter_code
_entity_poly.pdbx_strand_id
1 'polypeptide(L)'
;MIALQGDVLVAGAGRGEVLVLAEALSLWGGLDPQSGEIIDRRHPDAGVFVAGRVLVLPAGRGSSSASSVLLEAVRAGVAPAAIITRERDAI
;
A
#
# COMPACT_ATOMS: atom_id res chain seq x y z
N MET A 1 16.77 11.25 -14.93
CA MET A 1 15.39 11.20 -14.44
C MET A 1 14.64 10.21 -15.30
N ILE A 2 14.12 9.13 -14.71
CA ILE A 2 13.28 8.16 -15.41
C ILE A 2 11.84 8.49 -15.05
N ALA A 3 10.97 8.61 -16.06
CA ALA A 3 9.55 8.74 -15.89
C ALA A 3 8.90 7.45 -16.39
N LEU A 4 8.03 6.86 -15.58
CA LEU A 4 7.24 5.70 -15.93
C LEU A 4 5.80 6.15 -16.17
N GLN A 5 5.17 5.53 -17.16
CA GLN A 5 3.74 5.69 -17.41
C GLN A 5 3.03 4.43 -16.93
N GLY A 6 1.85 4.63 -16.34
CA GLY A 6 0.99 3.55 -15.88
C GLY A 6 -0.46 4.00 -15.91
N ASP A 7 -1.36 3.05 -15.76
CA ASP A 7 -2.78 3.35 -15.74
C ASP A 7 -3.22 3.84 -14.36
N VAL A 8 -3.93 4.97 -14.35
CA VAL A 8 -4.49 5.54 -13.12
C VAL A 8 -5.83 4.88 -12.82
N LEU A 9 -5.89 4.08 -11.75
CA LEU A 9 -7.13 3.47 -11.26
C LEU A 9 -7.94 4.44 -10.39
N VAL A 10 -7.24 5.19 -9.53
CA VAL A 10 -7.81 6.24 -8.68
C VAL A 10 -6.95 7.50 -8.84
N ALA A 11 -7.58 8.61 -9.21
CA ALA A 11 -6.86 9.87 -9.42
C ALA A 11 -6.35 10.47 -8.11
N GLY A 12 -5.15 11.04 -8.14
CA GLY A 12 -4.52 11.67 -6.99
C GLY A 12 -3.06 12.01 -7.25
N ALA A 13 -2.43 12.67 -6.28
CA ALA A 13 -1.00 12.97 -6.31
C ALA A 13 -0.40 12.64 -4.94
N GLY A 14 0.68 11.86 -4.93
CA GLY A 14 1.41 11.48 -3.73
C GLY A 14 2.91 11.59 -3.94
N ARG A 15 3.64 11.98 -2.90
CA ARG A 15 5.10 12.05 -2.89
C ARG A 15 5.61 11.52 -1.57
N GLY A 16 6.67 10.72 -1.63
CA GLY A 16 7.30 10.14 -0.47
C GLY A 16 8.53 9.32 -0.86
N GLU A 17 9.21 8.79 0.15
CA GLU A 17 10.23 7.76 -0.06
C GLU A 17 9.57 6.51 -0.67
N VAL A 18 10.24 5.87 -1.61
CA VAL A 18 9.73 4.65 -2.25
C VAL A 18 9.98 3.46 -1.34
N LEU A 19 8.91 2.76 -0.97
CA LEU A 19 8.96 1.46 -0.30
C LEU A 19 8.58 0.38 -1.30
N VAL A 20 9.57 -0.39 -1.76
CA VAL A 20 9.34 -1.50 -2.69
C VAL A 20 9.23 -2.79 -1.90
N LEU A 21 8.05 -3.42 -1.96
CA LEU A 21 7.81 -4.75 -1.41
C LEU A 21 8.05 -5.80 -2.50
N ALA A 22 8.88 -6.79 -2.19
CA ALA A 22 9.11 -7.92 -3.08
C ALA A 22 7.89 -8.87 -3.17
N GLU A 23 7.05 -8.87 -2.14
CA GLU A 23 5.84 -9.68 -2.04
C GLU A 23 4.58 -8.82 -2.00
N ALA A 24 3.44 -9.45 -2.32
CA ALA A 24 2.13 -8.81 -2.22
C ALA A 24 1.76 -8.57 -0.75
N LEU A 25 1.22 -7.39 -0.42
CA LEU A 25 0.75 -7.09 0.94
C LEU A 25 -0.77 -7.29 1.04
N SER A 26 -1.23 -7.94 2.12
CA SER A 26 -2.65 -7.95 2.45
C SER A 26 -3.06 -6.66 3.15
N LEU A 27 -3.90 -5.87 2.50
CA LEU A 27 -4.42 -4.62 3.07
C LEU A 27 -5.65 -4.83 3.96
N TRP A 28 -6.07 -6.08 4.22
CA TRP A 28 -7.15 -6.37 5.17
C TRP A 28 -6.63 -6.85 6.53
N GLY A 29 -5.51 -7.58 6.55
CA GLY A 29 -4.95 -8.15 7.78
C GLY A 29 -3.42 -8.11 7.88
N GLY A 30 -2.73 -7.55 6.90
CA GLY A 30 -1.28 -7.39 6.90
C GLY A 30 -0.80 -5.98 7.20
N LEU A 31 -1.71 -5.02 7.32
CA LEU A 31 -1.42 -3.63 7.68
C LEU A 31 -2.24 -3.27 8.93
N ASP A 32 -1.59 -2.67 9.93
CA ASP A 32 -2.29 -2.03 11.04
C ASP A 32 -2.77 -0.63 10.60
N PRO A 33 -4.09 -0.36 10.52
CA PRO A 33 -4.61 0.93 10.10
C PRO A 33 -4.37 2.05 11.11
N GLN A 34 -3.97 1.75 12.35
CA GLN A 34 -3.72 2.78 13.37
C GLN A 34 -2.28 3.31 13.33
N SER A 35 -1.31 2.44 13.01
CA SER A 35 0.12 2.80 12.97
C SER A 35 0.70 2.89 11.55
N GLY A 36 0.09 2.21 10.58
CA GLY A 36 0.67 2.01 9.25
C GLY A 36 1.78 0.96 9.22
N GLU A 37 1.92 0.14 10.26
CA GLU A 37 2.89 -0.96 10.32
C GLU A 37 2.43 -2.17 9.49
N ILE A 38 3.34 -2.82 8.77
CA ILE A 38 3.12 -4.14 8.19
C ILE A 38 3.17 -5.18 9.30
N ILE A 39 2.01 -5.72 9.68
CA ILE A 39 1.84 -6.64 10.81
C ILE A 39 1.73 -8.13 10.42
N ASP A 40 1.65 -8.46 9.12
CA ASP A 40 1.73 -9.88 8.70
C ASP A 40 3.15 -10.39 8.98
N ARG A 41 3.31 -11.14 10.07
CA ARG A 41 4.61 -11.68 10.53
C ARG A 41 5.25 -12.65 9.53
N ARG A 42 4.53 -13.09 8.51
CA ARG A 42 5.06 -13.93 7.42
C ARG A 42 5.58 -13.10 6.25
N HIS A 43 5.25 -11.81 6.20
CA HIS A 43 5.74 -10.91 5.17
C HIS A 43 7.22 -10.56 5.45
N PRO A 44 8.10 -10.54 4.43
CA PRO A 44 9.52 -10.21 4.63
C PRO A 44 9.73 -8.84 5.28
N ASP A 45 8.89 -7.87 4.94
CA ASP A 45 8.92 -6.50 5.47
C ASP A 45 8.05 -6.27 6.72
N ALA A 46 7.77 -7.33 7.51
CA ALA A 46 7.06 -7.16 8.78
C ALA A 46 7.79 -6.17 9.71
N GLY A 47 7.03 -5.26 10.35
CA GLY A 47 7.56 -4.18 11.19
C GLY A 47 7.95 -2.90 10.44
N VAL A 48 7.84 -2.88 9.10
CA VAL A 48 8.06 -1.67 8.30
C VAL A 48 6.81 -0.81 8.27
N PHE A 49 6.98 0.51 8.33
CA PHE A 49 5.90 1.49 8.28
C PHE A 49 5.68 2.04 6.86
N VAL A 50 4.42 2.18 6.45
CA VAL A 50 4.03 2.68 5.12
C VAL A 50 3.65 4.17 5.09
N ALA A 51 3.42 4.78 6.26
CA ALA A 51 2.90 6.14 6.40
C ALA A 51 3.71 7.17 5.58
N GLY A 52 3.03 7.90 4.70
CA GLY A 52 3.64 8.95 3.88
C GLY A 52 4.61 8.47 2.78
N ARG A 53 4.78 7.15 2.61
CA ARG A 53 5.67 6.56 1.59
C ARG A 53 4.91 6.25 0.29
N VAL A 54 5.64 6.13 -0.81
CA VAL A 54 5.11 5.58 -2.06
C VAL A 54 5.29 4.07 -2.01
N LEU A 55 4.20 3.35 -1.77
CA LEU A 55 4.20 1.90 -1.65
C LEU A 55 4.15 1.25 -3.04
N VAL A 56 5.15 0.45 -3.37
CA VAL A 56 5.24 -0.30 -4.63
C VAL A 56 5.19 -1.78 -4.31
N LEU A 57 4.26 -2.51 -4.92
CA LEU A 57 4.07 -3.94 -4.68
C LEU A 57 3.72 -4.67 -5.98
N PRO A 58 4.03 -5.97 -6.13
CA PRO A 58 3.73 -6.71 -7.36
C PRO A 58 2.22 -6.78 -7.63
N ALA A 59 1.42 -7.05 -6.60
CA ALA A 59 -0.03 -7.06 -6.62
C ALA A 59 -0.57 -6.79 -5.21
N GLY A 60 -1.83 -6.36 -5.10
CA GLY A 60 -2.55 -6.43 -3.83
C GLY A 60 -2.79 -7.89 -3.42
N ARG A 61 -2.86 -8.16 -2.12
CA ARG A 61 -3.31 -9.45 -1.58
C ARG A 61 -4.67 -9.25 -0.88
N GLY A 62 -5.70 -8.98 -1.68
CA GLY A 62 -6.92 -8.30 -1.21
C GLY A 62 -8.21 -9.11 -1.23
N SER A 63 -9.16 -8.62 -0.44
CA SER A 63 -10.57 -8.97 -0.36
C SER A 63 -11.37 -7.66 -0.54
N SER A 64 -12.68 -7.71 -0.79
CA SER A 64 -13.53 -6.53 -0.97
C SER A 64 -13.45 -5.52 0.20
N SER A 65 -12.95 -5.94 1.36
CA SER A 65 -12.73 -5.12 2.57
C SER A 65 -11.37 -4.42 2.65
N ALA A 66 -10.48 -4.54 1.66
CA ALA A 66 -9.18 -3.82 1.68
C ALA A 66 -9.35 -2.29 1.69
N SER A 67 -10.39 -1.80 1.01
CA SER A 67 -10.72 -0.37 0.92
C SER A 67 -11.09 0.25 2.27
N SER A 68 -11.74 -0.51 3.17
CA SER A 68 -12.10 0.01 4.49
C SER A 68 -10.89 0.19 5.39
N VAL A 69 -9.94 -0.75 5.39
CA VAL A 69 -8.69 -0.62 6.16
C VAL A 69 -7.84 0.53 5.64
N LEU A 70 -7.74 0.70 4.31
CA LEU A 70 -7.07 1.87 3.73
C LEU A 70 -7.74 3.18 4.15
N LEU A 71 -9.08 3.24 4.16
CA LEU A 71 -9.80 4.43 4.60
C LEU A 71 -9.53 4.76 6.08
N GLU A 72 -9.48 3.74 6.95
CA GLU A 72 -9.12 3.95 8.36
C GLU A 72 -7.68 4.45 8.51
N ALA A 73 -6.73 3.90 7.74
CA ALA A 73 -5.35 4.41 7.72
C ALA A 73 -5.26 5.87 7.24
N VAL A 74 -6.08 6.24 6.25
CA VAL A 74 -6.18 7.64 5.77
C VAL A 74 -6.71 8.54 6.89
N ARG A 75 -7.78 8.12 7.58
CA ARG A 75 -8.36 8.87 8.71
C ARG A 75 -7.38 9.04 9.87
N ALA A 76 -6.57 8.03 10.13
CA ALA A 76 -5.51 8.06 11.15
C ALA A 76 -4.26 8.82 10.70
N GLY A 77 -4.14 9.23 9.43
CA GLY A 77 -2.98 9.95 8.90
C GLY A 77 -1.74 9.07 8.71
N VAL A 78 -1.90 7.75 8.69
CA VAL A 78 -0.81 6.76 8.58
C VAL A 78 -0.83 5.96 7.27
N ALA A 79 -1.68 6.36 6.32
CA ALA A 79 -1.74 5.76 4.98
C ALA A 79 -0.47 6.04 4.16
N PRO A 80 -0.15 5.18 3.17
CA PRO A 80 0.85 5.51 2.16
C PRO A 80 0.40 6.74 1.35
N ALA A 81 1.37 7.52 0.88
CA ALA A 81 1.12 8.69 0.05
C ALA A 81 0.63 8.32 -1.36
N ALA A 82 1.06 7.17 -1.88
CA ALA A 82 0.59 6.59 -3.12
C ALA A 82 0.82 5.07 -3.11
N ILE A 83 0.04 4.34 -3.92
CA ILE A 83 0.20 2.90 -4.11
C ILE A 83 0.38 2.65 -5.61
N ILE A 84 1.41 1.88 -5.98
CA ILE A 84 1.69 1.46 -7.34
C ILE A 84 1.75 -0.06 -7.36
N THR A 85 0.90 -0.69 -8.17
CA THR A 85 0.94 -2.15 -8.39
C THR A 85 1.47 -2.46 -9.78
N ARG A 86 2.18 -3.59 -9.91
CA ARG A 86 2.57 -4.09 -11.25
C ARG A 86 1.37 -4.69 -11.97
N GLU A 87 0.53 -5.40 -11.24
CA GLU A 87 -0.66 -6.06 -11.76
C GLU A 87 -1.92 -5.40 -11.17
N ARG A 88 -2.96 -5.24 -11.99
CA ARG A 88 -4.27 -4.76 -11.52
C ARG A 88 -4.93 -5.87 -10.70
N ASP A 89 -5.50 -5.50 -9.56
CA ASP A 89 -6.45 -6.36 -8.86
C ASP A 89 -7.82 -6.29 -9.57
N ALA A 90 -8.58 -7.38 -9.52
CA ALA A 90 -9.91 -7.46 -10.14
C ALA A 90 -11.02 -6.89 -9.25
N ILE A 91 -10.68 -6.51 -8.01
CA ILE A 91 -11.58 -6.06 -6.94
C ILE A 91 -11.38 -4.57 -6.65
#